data_AF-A0A5R2NBJ3-F1
#
_entry.id   AF-A0A5R2NBJ3-F1
#
_cell.length_a   1.000
_cell.length_b   1.000
_cell.length_c   1.000
_cell.angle_alpha   90.00
_cell.angle_beta   90.00
_cell.angle_gamma   90.00
#
_symmetry.space_group_name_H-M   'P 1'
#
loop_
_entity.id
_entity.type
_entity.pdbx_description
1 polymer ?
#
loop_
_entity_poly.entity_id
_entity_poly.type
_entity_poly.pdbx_seq_one_letter_code
_entity_poly.pdbx_strand_id
1 'polypeptide(L)'
;MSALTATISEDEMGAVRGKPVLRDEGTRLGFRLTLPAQILVLFISAFPLLMQLYISVTDWSPLSGLGWWNAWEMWNSFANYTDLAADARFWSALKRTAIVMIVCVPAEFLLGLALATLFADDFPGKRIFYSILLMPMMV
;
A
#
# COMPACT_ATOMS: atom_id res chain seq x y z
N MET A 1 -70.28 -10.01 3.83
CA MET A 1 -69.54 -9.33 4.92
C MET A 1 -68.17 -10.00 5.16
N SER A 2 -67.41 -10.35 4.10
CA SER A 2 -66.10 -11.02 4.22
C SER A 2 -65.12 -10.70 3.08
N ALA A 3 -65.43 -9.75 2.20
CA ALA A 3 -64.59 -9.40 1.05
C ALA A 3 -64.06 -7.95 1.09
N LEU A 4 -64.39 -7.17 2.14
CA LEU A 4 -64.03 -5.74 2.22
C LEU A 4 -62.90 -5.43 3.22
N THR A 5 -62.42 -6.42 3.96
CA THR A 5 -61.39 -6.23 5.01
C THR A 5 -59.98 -6.66 4.56
N ALA A 6 -59.87 -7.45 3.48
CA ALA A 6 -58.57 -7.93 2.99
C ALA A 6 -57.85 -6.92 2.07
N THR A 7 -58.56 -5.96 1.47
CA THR A 7 -58.00 -5.03 0.48
C THR A 7 -57.33 -3.80 1.08
N ILE A 8 -57.44 -3.56 2.39
CA ILE A 8 -56.83 -2.39 3.04
C ILE A 8 -55.44 -2.71 3.64
N SER A 9 -55.05 -3.99 3.81
CA SER A 9 -53.73 -4.33 4.36
C SER A 9 -52.62 -4.50 3.32
N GLU A 10 -52.95 -4.74 2.04
CA GLU A 10 -51.94 -5.01 1.00
C GLU A 10 -51.36 -3.72 0.38
N ASP A 11 -52.13 -2.63 0.34
CA ASP A 11 -51.71 -1.38 -0.29
C ASP A 11 -50.78 -0.53 0.60
N GLU A 12 -50.91 -0.66 1.93
CA GLU A 12 -50.07 0.04 2.91
C GLU A 12 -48.69 -0.63 3.10
N MET A 13 -48.54 -1.92 2.76
CA MET A 13 -47.27 -2.65 2.89
C MET A 13 -46.29 -2.42 1.72
N GLY A 14 -46.74 -1.81 0.63
CA GLY A 14 -45.90 -1.46 -0.52
C GLY A 14 -45.08 -0.17 -0.33
N ALA A 15 -45.42 0.67 0.65
CA ALA A 15 -44.86 2.00 0.81
C ALA A 15 -43.52 2.05 1.59
N VAL A 16 -43.01 0.92 2.10
CA VAL A 16 -41.78 0.87 2.93
C VAL A 16 -40.56 0.38 2.14
N ARG A 17 -40.42 0.76 0.87
CA ARG A 17 -39.17 0.54 0.11
C ARG A 17 -38.73 1.80 -0.63
N GLY A 18 -38.57 2.89 0.12
CA GLY A 18 -37.67 3.96 -0.28
C GLY A 18 -36.25 3.38 -0.40
N LYS A 19 -35.80 3.14 -1.64
CA LYS A 19 -34.40 2.81 -1.92
C LYS A 19 -33.53 3.96 -1.37
N PRO A 20 -32.54 3.69 -0.50
CA PRO A 20 -31.82 4.77 0.17
C PRO A 20 -30.91 5.47 -0.84
N VAL A 21 -31.32 6.65 -1.29
CA VAL A 21 -30.51 7.61 -2.08
C VAL A 21 -29.30 8.13 -1.26
N LEU A 22 -29.23 7.81 0.03
CA LEU A 22 -28.19 8.20 0.98
C LEU A 22 -26.81 7.55 0.76
N ARG A 23 -26.68 6.56 -0.14
CA ARG A 23 -25.41 5.86 -0.36
C ARG A 23 -24.40 6.67 -1.20
N ASP A 24 -24.87 7.51 -2.13
CA ASP A 24 -24.00 8.28 -3.04
C ASP A 24 -23.41 9.53 -2.34
N GLU A 25 -24.21 10.24 -1.53
CA GLU A 25 -23.73 11.41 -0.80
C GLU A 25 -22.72 11.06 0.30
N GLY A 26 -22.94 9.96 1.02
CA GLY A 26 -21.99 9.48 2.03
C GLY A 26 -20.63 9.09 1.43
N THR A 27 -20.62 8.50 0.24
CA THR A 27 -19.39 8.14 -0.47
C THR A 27 -18.64 9.40 -0.97
N ARG A 28 -19.38 10.40 -1.48
CA ARG A 28 -18.81 11.67 -1.92
C ARG A 28 -18.27 12.53 -0.77
N LEU A 29 -18.94 12.55 0.38
CA LEU A 29 -18.42 13.21 1.59
C LEU A 29 -17.17 12.49 2.11
N GLY A 30 -17.20 11.16 2.22
CA GLY A 30 -16.03 10.37 2.63
C GLY A 30 -14.84 10.59 1.70
N PHE A 31 -15.06 10.64 0.39
CA PHE A 31 -14.03 10.95 -0.59
C PHE A 31 -13.46 12.37 -0.38
N ARG A 32 -14.31 13.40 -0.26
CA ARG A 32 -13.85 14.80 -0.05
C ARG A 32 -13.07 14.98 1.25
N LEU A 33 -13.44 14.27 2.31
CA LEU A 33 -12.76 14.33 3.61
C LEU A 33 -11.40 13.62 3.58
N THR A 34 -11.27 12.55 2.80
CA THR A 34 -9.99 11.80 2.64
C THR A 34 -9.08 12.38 1.55
N LEU A 35 -9.63 13.17 0.63
CA LEU A 35 -8.94 13.84 -0.47
C LEU A 35 -7.67 14.61 -0.02
N PRO A 36 -7.69 15.48 1.01
CA PRO A 36 -6.48 16.20 1.42
C PRO A 36 -5.38 15.25 1.91
N ALA A 37 -5.74 14.19 2.64
CA ALA A 37 -4.78 13.18 3.09
C ALA A 37 -4.20 12.39 1.91
N GLN A 38 -5.04 11.99 0.95
CA GLN A 38 -4.60 11.30 -0.27
C GLN A 38 -3.67 12.16 -1.12
N ILE A 39 -4.00 13.44 -1.33
CA ILE A 39 -3.13 14.38 -2.05
C ILE A 39 -1.79 14.50 -1.33
N LEU A 40 -1.79 14.66 -0.01
CA LEU A 40 -0.56 14.83 0.76
C LEU A 40 0.34 13.58 0.65
N VAL A 41 -0.22 12.39 0.85
CA VAL A 41 0.53 11.12 0.73
C VAL A 41 1.04 10.91 -0.68
N LEU A 42 0.21 11.19 -1.69
CA LEU A 42 0.61 11.08 -3.09
C LEU A 42 1.70 12.10 -3.43
N PHE A 43 1.59 13.33 -2.93
CA PHE A 43 2.58 14.37 -3.16
C PHE A 43 3.93 13.99 -2.54
N ILE A 44 3.95 13.59 -1.27
CA ILE A 44 5.19 13.21 -0.55
C ILE A 44 5.86 11.99 -1.17
N SER A 45 5.11 11.07 -1.78
CA SER A 45 5.67 9.87 -2.43
C SER A 45 6.04 10.10 -3.90
N ALA A 46 5.16 10.72 -4.68
CA ALA A 46 5.37 10.93 -6.11
C ALA A 46 6.40 12.02 -6.40
N PHE A 47 6.44 13.09 -5.60
CA PHE A 47 7.41 14.18 -5.79
C PHE A 47 8.87 13.70 -5.78
N PRO A 48 9.37 12.99 -4.73
CA PRO A 48 10.75 12.50 -4.73
C PRO A 48 10.99 11.43 -5.80
N LEU A 49 9.98 10.63 -6.15
CA LEU A 49 10.10 9.63 -7.22
C LEU A 49 10.33 10.32 -8.59
N LEU A 50 9.53 11.32 -8.92
CA LEU A 50 9.68 12.08 -10.17
C LEU A 50 11.01 12.83 -10.21
N MET A 51 11.42 13.42 -9.08
CA MET A 51 12.73 14.05 -8.95
C MET A 51 13.88 13.05 -9.18
N GLN A 52 13.82 11.87 -8.56
CA GLN A 52 14.83 10.83 -8.74
C GLN A 52 14.88 10.34 -10.19
N LEU A 53 13.73 10.17 -10.82
CA LEU A 53 13.65 9.78 -12.22
C LEU A 53 14.28 10.84 -13.14
N TYR A 54 13.99 12.11 -12.90
CA TYR A 54 14.62 13.22 -13.64
C TYR A 54 16.14 13.22 -13.48
N ILE A 55 16.64 13.12 -12.25
CA ILE A 55 18.08 13.10 -11.97
C ILE A 55 18.76 11.85 -12.54
N SER A 56 18.09 10.70 -12.55
CA SER A 56 18.67 9.42 -13.00
C SER A 56 19.16 9.44 -14.45
N VAL A 57 18.60 10.29 -15.31
CA VAL A 57 18.95 10.42 -16.73
C VAL A 57 20.03 11.50 -16.96
N THR A 58 20.47 12.15 -15.89
CA THR A 58 21.49 13.21 -15.91
C THR A 58 22.71 12.76 -15.09
N ASP A 59 23.89 13.26 -15.41
CA ASP A 59 25.10 13.00 -14.61
C ASP A 59 25.22 13.96 -13.40
N TRP A 60 24.07 14.38 -12.87
CA TRP A 60 24.03 15.39 -11.82
C TRP A 60 24.41 14.80 -10.46
N SER A 61 25.32 15.49 -9.77
CA SER A 61 25.70 15.21 -8.38
C SER A 61 25.43 16.43 -7.50
N PRO A 62 25.06 16.26 -6.21
CA PRO A 62 24.94 17.38 -5.27
C PRO A 62 26.22 18.22 -5.13
N LEU A 63 27.38 17.65 -5.50
CA LEU A 63 28.68 18.29 -5.47
C LEU A 63 29.00 19.09 -6.75
N SER A 64 28.15 19.01 -7.77
CA SER A 64 28.37 19.65 -9.08
C SER A 64 28.23 21.18 -9.06
N GLY A 65 27.79 21.77 -7.94
CA GLY A 65 27.58 23.22 -7.79
C GLY A 65 26.33 23.76 -8.49
N LEU A 66 25.65 22.93 -9.29
CA LEU A 66 24.38 23.24 -9.93
C LEU A 66 23.22 22.73 -9.06
N GLY A 67 22.17 23.54 -8.92
CA GLY A 67 20.93 23.08 -8.32
C GLY A 67 20.31 21.96 -9.17
N TRP A 68 19.68 20.97 -8.53
CA TRP A 68 19.06 19.83 -9.21
C TRP A 68 18.09 20.23 -10.32
N TRP A 69 17.45 21.41 -10.23
CA TRP A 69 16.55 21.95 -11.25
C TRP A 69 17.23 22.25 -12.60
N ASN A 70 18.56 22.45 -12.60
CA ASN A 70 19.37 22.67 -13.82
C ASN A 70 20.14 21.40 -14.25
N ALA A 71 19.76 20.22 -13.75
CA ALA A 71 20.42 18.96 -14.10
C ALA A 71 20.34 18.62 -15.60
N TRP A 72 19.40 19.21 -16.34
CA TRP A 72 19.25 19.05 -17.79
C TRP A 72 20.50 19.47 -18.58
N GLU A 73 21.34 20.35 -18.04
CA GLU A 73 22.63 20.73 -18.64
C GLU A 73 23.62 19.55 -18.67
N MET A 74 23.43 18.56 -17.79
CA MET A 74 24.26 17.35 -17.63
C MET A 74 23.57 16.11 -18.20
N TRP A 75 22.75 16.28 -19.24
CA TRP A 75 22.09 15.16 -19.90
C TRP A 75 23.12 14.19 -20.51
N ASN A 76 23.12 12.94 -20.06
CA ASN A 76 24.16 11.96 -20.42
C ASN A 76 23.67 10.85 -21.36
N SER A 77 22.51 11.02 -21.99
CA SER A 77 21.95 10.05 -22.95
C SER A 77 21.86 8.61 -22.40
N PHE A 78 21.47 8.48 -21.12
CA PHE A 78 21.34 7.19 -20.40
C PHE A 78 22.66 6.47 -20.08
N ALA A 79 23.81 7.15 -20.13
CA ALA A 79 25.11 6.56 -19.79
C ALA A 79 25.12 5.93 -18.38
N ASN A 80 24.46 6.55 -17.40
CA ASN A 80 24.32 5.99 -16.03
C ASN A 80 23.80 4.55 -16.02
N TYR A 81 22.84 4.24 -16.91
CA TYR A 81 22.21 2.94 -16.96
C TYR A 81 23.10 1.91 -17.67
N THR A 82 23.82 2.31 -18.72
CA THR A 82 24.77 1.43 -19.41
C THR A 82 25.96 1.10 -18.52
N ASP A 83 26.46 2.08 -17.78
CA ASP A 83 27.60 1.91 -16.86
C ASP A 83 27.21 0.99 -15.71
N LEU A 84 26.01 1.18 -15.13
CA LEU A 84 25.49 0.31 -14.07
C LEU A 84 25.26 -1.12 -14.56
N ALA A 85 24.78 -1.30 -15.81
CA ALA A 85 24.58 -2.61 -16.40
C ALA A 85 25.90 -3.36 -16.67
N ALA A 86 26.99 -2.64 -16.94
CA ALA A 86 28.32 -3.22 -17.10
C ALA A 86 29.04 -3.50 -15.76
N ASP A 87 28.59 -2.92 -14.65
CA ASP A 87 29.25 -3.06 -13.35
C ASP A 87 28.97 -4.42 -12.68
N ALA A 88 30.02 -5.24 -12.54
CA ALA A 88 29.95 -6.52 -11.84
C ALA A 88 29.56 -6.39 -10.35
N ARG A 89 29.85 -5.26 -9.70
CA ARG A 89 29.49 -5.00 -8.31
C ARG A 89 27.98 -4.82 -8.17
N PHE A 90 27.34 -4.15 -9.13
CA PHE A 90 25.89 -4.00 -9.17
C PHE A 90 25.20 -5.38 -9.24
N TRP A 91 25.63 -6.25 -10.16
CA TRP A 91 25.08 -7.61 -10.27
C TRP A 91 25.34 -8.47 -9.03
N SER A 92 26.52 -8.34 -8.42
CA SER A 92 26.83 -9.05 -7.16
C SER A 92 25.93 -8.59 -6.01
N ALA A 93 25.70 -7.28 -5.88
CA ALA A 93 24.79 -6.72 -4.89
C ALA A 93 23.34 -7.17 -5.14
N LEU A 94 22.87 -7.07 -6.38
CA LEU A 94 21.54 -7.50 -6.79
C LEU A 94 21.30 -8.98 -6.49
N LYS A 95 22.29 -9.84 -6.78
CA LYS A 95 22.23 -11.28 -6.47
C LYS A 95 22.12 -11.53 -4.97
N ARG A 96 22.88 -10.81 -4.13
CA ARG A 96 22.82 -10.95 -2.67
C ARG A 96 21.43 -10.58 -2.15
N THR A 97 20.89 -9.44 -2.59
CA THR A 97 19.54 -9.00 -2.21
C THR A 97 18.48 -10.00 -2.68
N ALA A 98 18.59 -10.51 -3.91
CA ALA A 98 17.66 -11.50 -4.44
C ALA A 98 17.71 -12.82 -3.65
N ILE A 99 18.90 -13.31 -3.27
CA ILE A 99 19.05 -14.50 -2.44
C ILE A 99 18.38 -14.28 -1.07
N VAL A 100 18.64 -13.13 -0.43
CA VAL A 100 18.01 -12.79 0.86
C VAL A 100 16.49 -12.76 0.71
N MET A 101 15.95 -12.10 -0.31
CA MET A 101 14.51 -12.03 -0.55
C MET A 101 13.89 -13.42 -0.76
N ILE A 102 14.50 -14.25 -1.62
CA ILE A 102 13.99 -15.58 -1.96
C ILE A 102 14.03 -16.54 -0.77
N VAL A 103 14.95 -16.35 0.18
CA VAL A 103 15.04 -17.19 1.38
C VAL A 103 14.20 -16.64 2.52
N CYS A 104 14.34 -15.35 2.84
CA CYS A 104 13.67 -14.72 3.97
C CYS A 104 12.16 -14.62 3.77
N VAL A 105 11.69 -14.17 2.60
CA VAL A 105 10.24 -13.94 2.40
C VAL A 105 9.43 -15.23 2.55
N PRO A 106 9.81 -16.36 1.91
CA PRO A 106 9.10 -17.62 2.15
C PRO A 106 9.26 -18.14 3.58
N ALA A 107 10.43 -17.98 4.20
CA ALA A 107 10.64 -18.40 5.59
C ALA A 107 9.73 -17.62 6.54
N GLU A 108 9.67 -16.29 6.42
CA GLU A 108 8.79 -15.41 7.20
C GLU A 108 7.31 -15.75 6.95
N PHE A 109 6.92 -15.99 5.70
CA PHE A 109 5.57 -16.41 5.37
C PHE A 109 5.19 -17.76 5.99
N LEU A 110 6.07 -18.76 5.88
CA LEU A 110 5.84 -20.09 6.46
C LEU A 110 5.80 -20.04 7.98
N LEU A 111 6.68 -19.26 8.61
CA LEU A 111 6.64 -19.04 10.06
C LEU A 111 5.36 -18.33 10.48
N GLY A 112 4.95 -17.27 9.76
CA GLY A 112 3.69 -16.57 10.00
C GLY A 112 2.48 -17.49 9.85
N LEU A 113 2.47 -18.35 8.83
CA LEU A 113 1.41 -19.32 8.59
C LEU A 113 1.39 -20.42 9.66
N ALA A 114 2.55 -20.94 10.06
CA ALA A 114 2.68 -21.93 11.12
C ALA A 114 2.19 -21.37 12.46
N LEU A 115 2.54 -20.12 12.78
CA LEU A 115 2.02 -19.44 13.97
C LEU A 115 0.51 -19.21 13.85
N ALA A 116 0.01 -18.70 12.72
CA ALA A 116 -1.42 -18.47 12.52
C ALA A 116 -2.26 -19.74 12.69
N THR A 117 -1.78 -20.87 12.15
CA THR A 117 -2.43 -22.18 12.31
C THR A 117 -2.34 -22.72 13.74
N LEU A 118 -1.21 -22.56 14.43
CA LEU A 118 -1.08 -22.95 15.84
C LEU A 118 -2.01 -22.16 16.76
N PHE A 119 -2.23 -20.87 16.46
CA PHE A 119 -3.12 -20.00 17.24
C PHE A 119 -4.59 -20.06 16.82
N ALA A 120 -4.91 -20.76 15.73
CA ALA A 120 -6.28 -20.92 15.25
C ALA A 120 -7.15 -21.68 16.26
N ASP A 121 -6.58 -22.68 16.93
CA ASP A 121 -7.24 -23.44 17.99
C ASP A 121 -7.00 -22.83 19.39
N ASP A 122 -7.88 -23.14 20.34
CA ASP A 122 -7.73 -22.72 21.74
C ASP A 122 -6.84 -23.72 22.50
N PHE A 123 -5.56 -23.37 22.64
CA PHE A 123 -4.58 -24.15 23.38
C PHE A 123 -4.28 -23.57 24.78
N PRO A 124 -4.03 -24.42 25.79
CA PRO A 124 -3.61 -23.96 27.11
C PRO A 124 -2.20 -23.35 27.04
N GLY A 125 -2.08 -22.05 27.35
CA GLY A 125 -0.81 -21.30 27.28
C GLY A 125 -0.76 -20.18 26.23
N LYS A 126 -1.82 -20.06 25.39
CA LYS A 126 -1.97 -19.04 24.32
C LYS A 126 -1.55 -17.63 24.73
N ARG A 127 -1.95 -17.19 25.92
CA ARG A 127 -1.67 -15.84 26.44
C ARG A 127 -0.18 -15.54 26.64
N ILE A 128 0.64 -16.54 26.99
CA ILE A 128 2.08 -16.34 27.23
C ILE A 128 2.82 -16.25 25.90
N PHE A 129 2.53 -17.16 24.96
CA PHE A 129 3.16 -17.16 23.64
C PHE A 129 2.83 -15.89 22.83
N TYR A 130 1.59 -15.38 22.91
CA TYR A 130 1.24 -14.10 22.30
C TYR A 130 2.07 -12.94 22.86
N SER A 131 2.26 -12.87 24.17
CA SER A 131 3.05 -11.80 24.80
C SER A 131 4.52 -11.83 24.37
N ILE A 132 5.12 -13.02 24.24
CA ILE A 132 6.51 -13.17 23.79
C ILE A 132 6.65 -12.76 22.31
N LEU A 133 5.70 -13.15 21.46
CA LEU A 133 5.70 -12.79 20.04
C LEU A 133 5.46 -11.29 19.80
N LEU A 134 4.65 -10.64 20.63
CA LEU A 134 4.34 -9.21 20.51
C LEU A 134 5.38 -8.30 21.17
N MET A 135 6.13 -8.80 22.16
CA MET A 135 7.21 -8.06 22.82
C MET A 135 8.17 -7.35 21.83
N PRO A 136 8.74 -8.01 20.81
CA PRO A 136 9.66 -7.36 19.87
C PRO A 136 9.00 -6.28 19.00
N MET A 137 7.67 -6.25 18.86
CA MET A 137 6.97 -5.19 18.14
C MET A 137 6.78 -3.93 19.00
N MET A 138 6.83 -4.07 20.34
CA MET A 138 6.58 -2.97 21.28
C MET A 138 7.85 -2.31 21.81
N VAL A 139 9.02 -2.90 21.60
CA VAL A 139 10.34 -2.35 21.96
C VAL A 139 10.97 -1.72 20.74
#